data_AF-A0A3D8INN6-F1
#
_entry.id   AF-A0A3D8INN6-F1
#
_cell.length_a   1.000
_cell.length_b   1.000
_cell.length_c   1.000
_cell.angle_alpha   90.00
_cell.angle_beta   90.00
_cell.angle_gamma   90.00
#
_symmetry.space_group_name_H-M   'P 1'
#
loop_
_entity.id
_entity.type
_entity.pdbx_description
1 polymer ?
#
loop_
_entity_poly.entity_id
_entity_poly.type
_entity_poly.pdbx_seq_one_letter_code
_entity_poly.pdbx_strand_id
1 'polypeptide(L)'
;MSGGKDSHMIVKRLIQNHNVKNPLLITTYDESTRTQAGVHNLNNIAEFFDVDHIIYRYKPKTCKQEMKECFEKYLNPYMLAELRLGSFESEVVKIARAFGVRDVFYGEDAAFEYGSTKELNIFHKQSTDELKFIFMGAIYPYGYVDSMQEARSVGFKDLQDFHEWYRQGSVEHFAQIDSIGYMVQYWCKFVKFGAQRTTDMATRLCREGAISREQALLYINEADHILDPLAKYDICQVMGISESHFDKIVDKHANTNIVQKDANGVWRRIKKVV
;
A
#
# COMPACT_ATOMS: atom_id res chain seq x y z
N MET A 1 10.75 3.46 -0.15
CA MET A 1 10.68 2.84 1.18
C MET A 1 9.47 3.42 1.91
N SER A 2 8.53 2.59 2.40
CA SER A 2 7.33 3.09 3.12
C SER A 2 7.45 3.00 4.65
N GLY A 3 8.27 2.08 5.15
CA GLY A 3 8.29 1.64 6.54
C GLY A 3 7.60 0.30 6.73
N GLY A 4 6.84 -0.18 5.74
CA GLY A 4 6.16 -1.47 5.80
C GLY A 4 7.10 -2.69 5.81
N LYS A 5 6.50 -3.87 5.96
CA LYS A 5 7.19 -5.17 5.99
C LYS A 5 8.13 -5.39 4.80
N ASP A 6 7.69 -5.05 3.60
CA ASP A 6 8.47 -5.29 2.38
C ASP A 6 9.69 -4.39 2.35
N SER A 7 9.58 -3.16 2.83
CA SER A 7 10.74 -2.26 2.95
C SER A 7 11.80 -2.84 3.89
N HIS A 8 11.40 -3.35 5.06
CA HIS A 8 12.31 -3.98 6.01
C HIS A 8 12.98 -5.23 5.43
N MET A 9 12.19 -6.11 4.80
CA MET A 9 12.70 -7.31 4.14
C MET A 9 13.74 -6.96 3.07
N ILE A 10 13.45 -5.95 2.23
CA ILE A 10 14.36 -5.54 1.15
C ILE A 10 15.68 -5.02 1.72
N VAL A 11 15.63 -4.08 2.66
CA VAL A 11 16.86 -3.50 3.25
C VAL A 11 17.67 -4.55 3.96
N LYS A 12 17.02 -5.42 4.76
CA LYS A 12 17.66 -6.55 5.44
C LYS A 12 18.41 -7.43 4.44
N ARG A 13 17.74 -7.89 3.39
CA ARG A 13 18.34 -8.81 2.40
C ARG A 13 19.47 -8.14 1.62
N LEU A 14 19.33 -6.87 1.26
CA LEU A 14 20.40 -6.13 0.58
C LEU A 14 21.67 -6.06 1.45
N ILE A 15 21.52 -5.72 2.73
CA ILE A 15 22.67 -5.58 3.64
C ILE A 15 23.25 -6.96 4.01
N GLN A 16 22.40 -7.89 4.43
CA GLN A 16 22.84 -9.16 5.02
C GLN A 16 23.18 -10.23 3.96
N ASN A 17 22.41 -10.31 2.87
CA ASN A 17 22.57 -11.37 1.87
C ASN A 17 23.38 -10.90 0.65
N HIS A 18 23.32 -9.60 0.32
CA HIS A 18 24.03 -9.02 -0.83
C HIS A 18 25.17 -8.08 -0.44
N ASN A 19 25.49 -7.96 0.85
CA ASN A 19 26.62 -7.21 1.36
C ASN A 19 26.63 -5.71 0.95
N VAL A 20 25.44 -5.14 0.70
CA VAL A 20 25.27 -3.70 0.44
C VAL A 20 25.61 -2.93 1.71
N LYS A 21 26.55 -1.99 1.63
CA LYS A 21 27.12 -1.32 2.81
C LYS A 21 26.42 -0.03 3.22
N ASN A 22 25.91 0.73 2.26
CA ASN A 22 25.28 2.02 2.54
C ASN A 22 24.08 2.25 1.61
N PRO A 23 22.95 1.54 1.81
CA PRO A 23 21.75 1.79 1.03
C PRO A 23 21.13 3.13 1.44
N LEU A 24 20.79 3.97 0.46
CA LEU A 24 20.04 5.21 0.70
C LEU A 24 18.54 4.90 0.78
N LEU A 25 17.91 5.21 1.90
CA LEU A 25 16.46 5.08 2.04
C LEU A 25 15.76 6.35 1.55
N ILE A 26 14.74 6.19 0.73
CA ILE A 26 13.92 7.31 0.24
C ILE A 26 12.44 7.00 0.45
N THR A 27 11.73 7.90 1.15
CA THR A 27 10.29 7.80 1.43
C THR A 27 9.57 9.02 0.90
N THR A 28 8.44 8.82 0.21
CA THR A 28 7.50 9.90 -0.10
C THR A 28 6.47 10.00 1.01
N TYR A 29 6.33 11.19 1.60
CA TYR A 29 5.41 11.44 2.70
C TYR A 29 3.97 11.67 2.19
N ASP A 30 2.99 10.96 2.75
CA ASP A 30 1.56 11.19 2.50
C ASP A 30 0.92 12.04 3.62
N GLU A 31 -0.20 12.70 3.33
CA GLU A 31 -0.81 13.69 4.24
C GLU A 31 -1.83 13.11 5.22
N SER A 32 -2.06 11.80 5.18
CA SER A 32 -3.00 11.12 6.09
C SER A 32 -2.35 10.90 7.45
N THR A 33 -3.18 10.66 8.47
CA THR A 33 -2.67 10.45 9.83
C THR A 33 -1.82 9.18 9.86
N ARG A 34 -0.57 9.30 10.31
CA ARG A 34 0.33 8.15 10.48
C ARG A 34 -0.04 7.39 11.75
N THR A 35 0.05 6.07 11.67
CA THR A 35 -0.10 5.20 12.83
C THR A 35 1.19 5.21 13.67
N GLN A 36 1.11 4.85 14.94
CA GLN A 36 2.25 4.62 15.81
C GLN A 36 3.16 3.52 15.25
N ALA A 37 2.58 2.44 14.71
CA ALA A 37 3.33 1.40 14.02
C ALA A 37 4.07 1.96 12.80
N GLY A 38 3.41 2.78 11.98
CA GLY A 38 4.01 3.43 10.81
C GLY A 38 5.14 4.39 11.17
N VAL A 39 4.99 5.17 12.25
CA VAL A 39 6.04 6.05 12.77
C VAL A 39 7.22 5.24 13.31
N HIS A 40 6.95 4.26 14.18
CA HIS A 40 7.98 3.36 14.74
C HIS A 40 8.77 2.68 13.63
N ASN A 41 8.09 2.03 12.69
CA ASN A 41 8.73 1.25 11.64
C ASN A 41 9.58 2.11 10.70
N LEU A 42 9.14 3.33 10.41
CA LEU A 42 9.90 4.24 9.56
C LEU A 42 11.22 4.67 10.22
N ASN A 43 11.22 4.92 11.53
CA ASN A 43 12.44 5.24 12.27
C ASN A 43 13.30 3.98 12.48
N ASN A 44 12.67 2.87 12.87
CA ASN A 44 13.31 1.61 13.17
C ASN A 44 14.22 1.12 12.03
N ILE A 45 13.76 1.16 10.78
CA ILE A 45 14.57 0.67 9.66
C ILE A 45 15.87 1.46 9.48
N ALA A 46 15.83 2.79 9.68
CA ALA A 46 17.02 3.62 9.56
C ALA A 46 17.96 3.43 10.76
N GLU A 47 17.40 3.41 11.98
CA GLU A 47 18.16 3.25 13.23
C GLU A 47 18.77 1.86 13.38
N PHE A 48 18.03 0.80 13.01
CA PHE A 48 18.49 -0.58 13.15
C PHE A 48 19.67 -0.90 12.23
N PHE A 49 19.65 -0.37 11.01
CA PHE A 49 20.70 -0.61 10.02
C PHE A 49 21.77 0.48 9.96
N ASP A 50 21.59 1.59 10.70
CA ASP A 50 22.46 2.76 10.70
C ASP A 50 22.69 3.33 9.29
N VAL A 51 21.58 3.71 8.63
CA VAL A 51 21.57 4.14 7.22
C VAL A 51 20.87 5.48 7.02
N ASP A 52 21.31 6.21 5.99
CA ASP A 52 20.74 7.50 5.61
C ASP A 52 19.28 7.35 5.13
N HIS A 53 18.42 8.25 5.61
CA HIS A 53 17.01 8.27 5.24
C HIS A 53 16.52 9.66 4.83
N ILE A 54 16.10 9.79 3.57
CA ILE A 54 15.48 10.98 3.01
C ILE A 54 13.96 10.82 2.98
N ILE A 55 13.26 11.75 3.64
CA ILE A 55 11.81 11.86 3.57
C ILE A 55 11.45 13.04 2.66
N TYR A 56 10.91 12.75 1.49
CA TYR A 56 10.43 13.74 0.54
C TYR A 56 8.94 14.02 0.76
N ARG A 57 8.61 15.25 1.16
CA ARG A 57 7.23 15.70 1.31
C ARG A 57 6.88 16.68 0.20
N TYR A 58 5.88 16.32 -0.59
CA TYR A 58 5.29 17.24 -1.58
C TYR A 58 4.60 18.42 -0.90
N LYS A 59 4.27 19.47 -1.67
CA LYS A 59 3.57 20.66 -1.15
C LYS A 59 2.24 20.25 -0.48
N PRO A 60 2.11 20.34 0.86
CA PRO A 60 1.00 19.68 1.58
C PRO A 60 -0.38 20.17 1.15
N LYS A 61 -0.54 21.49 0.97
CA LYS A 61 -1.81 22.09 0.52
C LYS A 61 -2.18 21.64 -0.90
N THR A 62 -1.20 21.56 -1.79
CA THR A 62 -1.39 21.09 -3.16
C THR A 62 -1.80 19.63 -3.17
N CYS A 63 -1.12 18.77 -2.40
CA CYS A 63 -1.47 17.36 -2.32
C CYS A 63 -2.87 17.12 -1.79
N LYS A 64 -3.29 17.80 -0.73
CA LYS A 64 -4.66 17.67 -0.19
C LYS A 64 -5.73 18.06 -1.21
N GLN A 65 -5.48 19.14 -1.96
CA GLN A 65 -6.36 19.58 -3.03
C GLN A 65 -6.41 18.57 -4.19
N GLU A 66 -5.25 18.06 -4.63
CA GLU A 66 -5.14 17.02 -5.64
C GLU A 66 -5.83 15.71 -5.22
N MET A 67 -5.70 15.32 -3.96
CA MET A 67 -6.38 14.14 -3.41
C MET A 67 -7.90 14.29 -3.50
N LYS A 68 -8.42 15.47 -3.12
CA LYS A 68 -9.84 15.80 -3.28
C LYS A 68 -10.29 15.72 -4.74
N GLU A 69 -9.57 16.34 -5.65
CA GLU A 69 -9.89 16.33 -7.08
C GLU A 69 -9.89 14.92 -7.67
N CYS A 70 -8.90 14.09 -7.29
CA CYS A 70 -8.83 12.70 -7.75
C CYS A 70 -9.94 11.84 -7.16
N PHE A 71 -10.31 12.07 -5.90
CA PHE A 71 -11.45 11.42 -5.28
C PHE A 71 -12.77 11.80 -5.99
N GLU A 72 -13.04 13.09 -6.18
CA GLU A 72 -14.27 13.58 -6.82
C GLU A 72 -14.39 13.11 -8.27
N LYS A 73 -13.26 13.08 -9.01
CA LYS A 73 -13.25 12.74 -10.43
C LYS A 73 -13.16 11.26 -10.73
N TYR A 74 -12.43 10.48 -9.93
CA TYR A 74 -12.12 9.08 -10.25
C TYR A 74 -12.47 8.08 -9.14
N LEU A 75 -12.93 8.57 -7.98
CA LEU A 75 -13.05 7.80 -6.75
C LEU A 75 -11.71 7.13 -6.37
N ASN A 76 -10.60 7.85 -6.53
CA ASN A 76 -9.28 7.39 -6.07
C ASN A 76 -8.47 8.57 -5.51
N PRO A 77 -8.47 8.80 -4.18
CA PRO A 77 -7.78 9.94 -3.58
C PRO A 77 -6.25 9.89 -3.73
N TYR A 78 -5.65 8.71 -3.86
CA TYR A 78 -4.19 8.57 -3.92
C TYR A 78 -3.65 8.39 -5.34
N MET A 79 -4.50 8.48 -6.37
CA MET A 79 -4.11 8.26 -7.77
C MET A 79 -2.83 8.99 -8.17
N LEU A 80 -2.72 10.30 -7.89
CA LEU A 80 -1.53 11.06 -8.24
C LEU A 80 -0.32 10.69 -7.38
N ALA A 81 -0.51 10.33 -6.11
CA ALA A 81 0.57 9.86 -5.25
C ALA A 81 1.15 8.52 -5.75
N GLU A 82 0.28 7.57 -6.14
CA GLU A 82 0.68 6.28 -6.72
C GLU A 82 1.42 6.47 -8.06
N LEU A 83 0.90 7.34 -8.94
CA LEU A 83 1.56 7.65 -10.22
C LEU A 83 2.93 8.31 -10.03
N ARG A 84 3.04 9.22 -9.06
CA ARG A 84 4.31 9.86 -8.72
C ARG A 84 5.31 8.86 -8.16
N LEU A 85 4.88 7.90 -7.35
CA LEU A 85 5.77 6.91 -6.75
C LEU A 85 6.21 5.83 -7.76
N GLY A 86 5.28 5.34 -8.58
CA GLY A 86 5.52 4.27 -9.54
C GLY A 86 6.19 4.70 -10.84
N SER A 87 6.35 6.00 -11.08
CA SER A 87 7.02 6.52 -12.27
C SER A 87 8.54 6.32 -12.21
N PHE A 88 9.14 5.89 -13.32
CA PHE A 88 10.60 5.85 -13.50
C PHE A 88 11.23 7.24 -13.63
N GLU A 89 10.42 8.30 -13.61
CA GLU A 89 10.82 9.70 -13.50
C GLU A 89 10.30 10.36 -12.21
N SER A 90 10.01 9.55 -11.19
CA SER A 90 9.58 9.99 -9.87
C SER A 90 10.63 10.86 -9.15
N GLU A 91 10.19 11.61 -8.14
CA GLU A 91 11.10 12.33 -7.24
C GLU A 91 12.09 11.37 -6.54
N VAL A 92 11.69 10.13 -6.26
CA VAL A 92 12.58 9.09 -5.73
C VAL A 92 13.73 8.82 -6.69
N VAL A 93 13.44 8.67 -7.98
CA VAL A 93 14.45 8.44 -9.01
C VAL A 93 15.34 9.66 -9.22
N LYS A 94 14.76 10.87 -9.22
CA LYS A 94 15.55 12.12 -9.31
C LYS A 94 16.52 12.26 -8.13
N ILE A 95 16.07 11.93 -6.92
CA ILE A 95 16.93 11.92 -5.72
C ILE A 95 18.02 10.86 -5.86
N ALA A 96 17.69 9.63 -6.28
CA ALA A 96 18.68 8.58 -6.51
C ALA A 96 19.79 9.04 -7.46
N ARG A 97 19.41 9.64 -8.61
CA ARG A 97 20.38 10.21 -9.57
C ARG A 97 21.23 11.32 -8.95
N ALA A 98 20.63 12.24 -8.20
CA ALA A 98 21.34 13.34 -7.55
C ALA A 98 22.39 12.87 -6.52
N PHE A 99 22.17 11.72 -5.88
CA PHE A 99 23.09 11.08 -4.94
C PHE A 99 24.05 10.09 -5.61
N GLY A 100 24.03 9.97 -6.95
CA GLY A 100 24.88 9.03 -7.68
C GLY A 100 24.53 7.56 -7.44
N VAL A 101 23.31 7.27 -6.99
CA VAL A 101 22.82 5.90 -6.76
C VAL A 101 22.39 5.29 -8.10
N ARG A 102 23.09 4.24 -8.52
CA ARG A 102 22.82 3.53 -9.78
C ARG A 102 21.67 2.51 -9.65
N ASP A 103 21.63 1.77 -8.55
CA ASP A 103 20.73 0.62 -8.40
C ASP A 103 19.54 0.98 -7.50
N VAL A 104 18.33 1.01 -8.06
CA VAL A 104 17.09 1.40 -7.37
C VAL A 104 16.22 0.17 -7.17
N PHE A 105 15.90 -0.12 -5.90
CA PHE A 105 15.14 -1.30 -5.51
C PHE A 105 13.67 -0.97 -5.19
N TYR A 106 12.76 -1.76 -5.75
CA TYR A 106 11.32 -1.75 -5.47
C TYR A 106 10.88 -3.12 -4.91
N GLY A 107 9.68 -3.16 -4.33
CA GLY A 107 9.12 -4.41 -3.78
C GLY A 107 8.65 -5.37 -4.86
N GLU A 108 7.42 -5.16 -5.33
CA GLU A 108 6.78 -6.00 -6.33
C GLU A 108 6.68 -5.30 -7.69
N ASP A 109 6.86 -6.04 -8.78
CA ASP A 109 6.50 -5.56 -10.12
C ASP A 109 4.99 -5.76 -10.28
N ALA A 110 4.24 -4.66 -10.18
CA ALA A 110 2.79 -4.68 -10.28
C ALA A 110 2.30 -5.32 -11.59
N ALA A 111 3.01 -5.13 -12.72
CA ALA A 111 2.58 -5.72 -13.98
C ALA A 111 2.66 -7.25 -13.92
N PHE A 112 3.68 -7.80 -13.27
CA PHE A 112 3.83 -9.24 -13.09
C PHE A 112 2.85 -9.79 -12.04
N GLU A 113 2.81 -9.17 -10.85
CA GLU A 113 1.96 -9.63 -9.74
C GLU A 113 0.46 -9.63 -10.07
N TYR A 114 0.01 -8.61 -10.82
CA TYR A 114 -1.39 -8.48 -11.23
C TYR A 114 -1.67 -9.08 -12.62
N GLY A 115 -0.72 -9.81 -13.21
CA GLY A 115 -0.92 -10.63 -14.41
C GLY A 115 -1.03 -9.85 -15.73
N SER A 116 -0.59 -8.59 -15.76
CA SER A 116 -0.47 -7.79 -17.00
C SER A 116 0.73 -8.21 -17.85
N THR A 117 1.71 -8.91 -17.25
CA THR A 117 2.82 -9.56 -17.94
C THR A 117 3.13 -10.91 -17.30
N LYS A 118 3.76 -11.81 -18.08
CA LYS A 118 4.36 -13.05 -17.58
C LYS A 118 5.87 -12.94 -17.39
N GLU A 119 6.45 -11.81 -17.78
CA GLU A 119 7.89 -11.55 -17.70
C GLU A 119 8.22 -10.90 -16.37
N LEU A 120 9.21 -11.46 -15.66
CA LEU A 120 9.79 -10.87 -14.46
C LEU A 120 11.31 -10.88 -14.60
N ASN A 121 11.85 -9.79 -15.14
CA ASN A 121 13.28 -9.62 -15.35
C ASN A 121 13.93 -8.99 -14.13
N ILE A 122 15.16 -9.41 -13.78
CA ILE A 122 15.94 -8.80 -12.67
C ILE A 122 16.13 -7.30 -12.91
N PHE A 123 16.58 -6.94 -14.12
CA PHE A 123 16.56 -5.56 -14.56
C PHE A 123 15.25 -5.29 -15.29
N HIS A 124 14.44 -4.40 -14.71
CA HIS A 124 13.21 -3.98 -15.36
C HIS A 124 13.55 -3.30 -16.69
N LYS A 125 12.67 -3.44 -17.70
CA LYS A 125 12.85 -2.91 -19.07
C LYS A 125 13.18 -1.43 -19.18
N GLN A 126 12.87 -0.65 -18.13
CA GLN A 126 13.15 0.80 -18.08
C GLN A 126 14.54 1.12 -17.53
N SER A 127 15.34 0.10 -17.20
CA SER A 127 16.72 0.27 -16.77
C SER A 127 17.59 0.81 -17.91
N THR A 128 18.49 1.74 -17.58
CA THR A 128 19.51 2.30 -18.46
C THR A 128 20.90 1.95 -17.93
N ASP A 129 21.98 2.37 -18.59
CA ASP A 129 23.33 2.15 -18.05
C ASP A 129 23.63 3.00 -16.82
N GLU A 130 22.96 4.15 -16.70
CA GLU A 130 23.09 5.07 -15.56
C GLU A 130 22.22 4.64 -14.37
N LEU A 131 21.10 3.96 -14.61
CA LEU A 131 20.14 3.62 -13.56
C LEU A 131 19.50 2.25 -13.80
N LYS A 132 19.66 1.33 -12.85
CA LYS A 132 19.07 0.00 -12.88
C LYS A 132 17.88 -0.05 -11.94
N PHE A 133 16.74 -0.50 -12.46
CA PHE A 133 15.53 -0.72 -11.68
C PHE A 133 15.36 -2.20 -11.39
N ILE A 134 15.34 -2.55 -10.11
CA ILE A 134 15.32 -3.94 -9.65
C ILE A 134 14.10 -4.13 -8.75
N PHE A 135 13.21 -5.03 -9.13
CA PHE A 135 12.11 -5.46 -8.26
C PHE A 135 12.56 -6.66 -7.46
N MET A 136 12.46 -6.58 -6.13
CA MET A 136 12.97 -7.64 -5.26
C MET A 136 12.23 -8.96 -5.44
N GLY A 137 10.97 -8.93 -5.91
CA GLY A 137 10.23 -10.10 -6.37
C GLY A 137 10.93 -10.90 -7.49
N ALA A 138 11.82 -10.27 -8.28
CA ALA A 138 12.58 -10.93 -9.34
C ALA A 138 13.81 -11.69 -8.83
N ILE A 139 14.23 -11.44 -7.57
CA ILE A 139 15.38 -12.09 -6.92
C ILE A 139 14.89 -13.10 -5.88
N TYR A 140 13.90 -12.69 -5.08
CA TYR A 140 13.28 -13.50 -4.05
C TYR A 140 11.80 -13.67 -4.38
N PRO A 141 11.25 -14.90 -4.39
CA PRO A 141 9.82 -15.10 -4.56
C PRO A 141 9.04 -14.24 -3.58
N TYR A 142 8.13 -13.42 -4.10
CA TYR A 142 7.38 -12.47 -3.27
C TYR A 142 6.38 -13.20 -2.39
N GLY A 143 6.55 -13.10 -1.07
CA GLY A 143 5.70 -13.75 -0.07
C GLY A 143 5.39 -12.82 1.10
N TYR A 144 4.13 -12.71 1.49
CA TYR A 144 3.69 -11.81 2.56
C TYR A 144 4.11 -12.32 3.93
N VAL A 145 4.00 -13.63 4.18
CA VAL A 145 4.41 -14.24 5.46
C VAL A 145 5.93 -14.14 5.62
N ASP A 146 6.69 -14.45 4.57
CA ASP A 146 8.15 -14.32 4.54
C ASP A 146 8.58 -12.86 4.78
N SER A 147 8.06 -11.91 4.00
CA SER A 147 8.36 -10.48 4.21
C SER A 147 8.03 -10.02 5.64
N MET A 148 6.95 -10.51 6.24
CA MET A 148 6.57 -10.17 7.61
C MET A 148 7.55 -10.75 8.64
N GLN A 149 7.95 -12.01 8.48
CA GLN A 149 8.94 -12.66 9.36
C GLN A 149 10.31 -11.98 9.26
N GLU A 150 10.76 -11.71 8.04
CA GLU A 150 12.01 -10.99 7.78
C GLU A 150 11.97 -9.60 8.42
N ALA A 151 10.86 -8.87 8.28
CA ALA A 151 10.70 -7.57 8.90
C ALA A 151 10.72 -7.64 10.44
N ARG A 152 9.97 -8.56 11.04
CA ARG A 152 9.91 -8.73 12.52
C ARG A 152 11.29 -9.06 13.11
N SER A 153 12.12 -9.80 12.39
CA SER A 153 13.48 -10.13 12.84
C SER A 153 14.41 -8.92 12.99
N VAL A 154 14.00 -7.76 12.44
CA VAL A 154 14.76 -6.50 12.49
C VAL A 154 13.92 -5.36 13.07
N GLY A 155 13.02 -5.68 14.00
CA GLY A 155 12.33 -4.68 14.84
C GLY A 155 11.03 -4.10 14.28
N PHE A 156 10.52 -4.63 13.15
CA PHE A 156 9.20 -4.26 12.64
C PHE A 156 8.10 -4.62 13.65
N LYS A 157 7.15 -3.71 13.81
CA LYS A 157 5.95 -3.86 14.64
C LYS A 157 4.69 -3.61 13.81
N ASP A 158 3.61 -4.30 14.15
CA ASP A 158 2.33 -4.12 13.48
C ASP A 158 1.30 -3.39 14.35
N LEU A 159 0.06 -3.22 13.87
CA LEU A 159 -0.96 -2.47 14.59
C LEU A 159 -1.33 -3.12 15.94
N GLN A 160 -1.14 -4.43 16.09
CA GLN A 160 -1.45 -5.14 17.34
C GLN A 160 -0.45 -4.82 18.44
N ASP A 161 0.81 -4.58 18.09
CA ASP A 161 1.87 -4.25 19.06
C ASP A 161 1.63 -2.89 19.77
N PHE A 162 0.84 -2.00 19.16
CA PHE A 162 0.52 -0.67 19.69
C PHE A 162 -0.91 -0.53 20.21
N HIS A 163 -1.80 -1.49 19.94
CA HIS A 163 -3.22 -1.43 20.31
C HIS A 163 -3.94 -0.14 19.89
N GLU A 164 -3.54 0.45 18.75
CA GLU A 164 -3.91 1.84 18.41
C GLU A 164 -5.11 1.97 17.46
N TRP A 165 -5.31 0.99 16.57
CA TRP A 165 -6.30 1.05 15.51
C TRP A 165 -6.86 -0.34 15.26
N TYR A 166 -8.12 -0.52 15.66
CA TYR A 166 -8.87 -1.73 15.34
C TYR A 166 -9.38 -1.65 13.90
N ARG A 167 -8.47 -1.93 12.96
CA ARG A 167 -8.72 -1.83 11.52
C ARG A 167 -9.82 -2.78 11.06
N GLN A 168 -10.77 -2.25 10.31
CA GLN A 168 -11.86 -2.99 9.68
C GLN A 168 -11.62 -3.16 8.18
N GLY A 169 -12.31 -4.12 7.55
CA GLY A 169 -12.19 -4.36 6.10
C GLY A 169 -10.84 -4.95 5.66
N SER A 170 -10.12 -5.61 6.58
CA SER A 170 -8.87 -6.35 6.31
C SER A 170 -8.86 -7.68 7.07
N VAL A 171 -8.09 -8.65 6.57
CA VAL A 171 -7.86 -9.96 7.21
C VAL A 171 -6.56 -10.02 8.02
N GLU A 172 -5.78 -8.93 7.98
CA GLU A 172 -4.45 -8.84 8.58
C GLU A 172 -4.24 -7.46 9.22
N HIS A 173 -3.14 -7.30 9.96
CA HIS A 173 -2.79 -6.07 10.70
C HIS A 173 -1.35 -5.57 10.48
N PHE A 174 -0.62 -6.11 9.49
CA PHE A 174 0.82 -5.90 9.28
C PHE A 174 1.20 -5.29 7.93
N ALA A 175 0.27 -5.15 6.98
CA ALA A 175 0.52 -4.53 5.68
C ALA A 175 -0.42 -3.34 5.44
N GLN A 176 0.07 -2.31 4.73
CA GLN A 176 -0.62 -1.03 4.55
C GLN A 176 -1.05 -0.40 5.88
N ILE A 177 -0.08 -0.25 6.79
CA ILE A 177 -0.32 0.20 8.16
C ILE A 177 0.28 1.59 8.42
N ASP A 178 0.94 2.19 7.44
CA ASP A 178 1.76 3.38 7.58
C ASP A 178 0.91 4.63 7.87
N SER A 179 -0.27 4.73 7.24
CA SER A 179 -1.22 5.81 7.41
C SER A 179 -2.68 5.33 7.32
N ILE A 180 -3.55 5.95 8.12
CA ILE A 180 -4.94 5.49 8.34
C ILE A 180 -5.79 5.71 7.08
N GLY A 181 -5.85 6.95 6.58
CA GLY A 181 -6.67 7.32 5.43
C GLY A 181 -6.33 6.58 4.14
N TYR A 182 -5.11 6.03 4.02
CA TYR A 182 -4.67 5.27 2.84
C TYR A 182 -5.56 4.07 2.54
N MET A 183 -6.19 3.49 3.57
CA MET A 183 -7.09 2.35 3.41
C MET A 183 -8.33 2.64 2.56
N VAL A 184 -8.79 3.90 2.52
CA VAL A 184 -10.02 4.26 1.80
C VAL A 184 -9.92 3.99 0.30
N GLN A 185 -8.73 4.11 -0.29
CA GLN A 185 -8.57 3.85 -1.73
C GLN A 185 -8.89 2.41 -2.11
N TYR A 186 -8.59 1.45 -1.21
CA TYR A 186 -8.93 0.06 -1.44
C TYR A 186 -10.44 -0.11 -1.41
N TRP A 187 -11.11 0.48 -0.42
CA TRP A 187 -12.56 0.43 -0.34
C TRP A 187 -13.24 1.11 -1.55
N CYS A 188 -12.69 2.20 -2.08
CA CYS A 188 -13.19 2.79 -3.32
C CYS A 188 -13.16 1.79 -4.50
N LYS A 189 -12.19 0.87 -4.55
CA LYS A 189 -12.16 -0.23 -5.55
C LYS A 189 -13.33 -1.19 -5.33
N PHE A 190 -13.75 -1.45 -4.10
CA PHE A 190 -14.92 -2.31 -3.83
C PHE A 190 -16.19 -1.77 -4.49
N VAL A 191 -16.46 -0.47 -4.35
CA VAL A 191 -17.68 0.15 -4.90
C VAL A 191 -17.67 0.19 -6.44
N LYS A 192 -16.50 0.12 -7.07
CA LYS A 192 -16.34 0.12 -8.54
C LYS A 192 -16.27 -1.29 -9.14
N PHE A 193 -15.62 -2.21 -8.45
CA PHE A 193 -15.17 -3.50 -8.98
C PHE A 193 -15.60 -4.71 -8.14
N GLY A 194 -16.18 -4.50 -6.95
CA GLY A 194 -16.65 -5.55 -6.06
C GLY A 194 -15.56 -6.22 -5.23
N ALA A 195 -14.34 -5.67 -5.18
CA ALA A 195 -13.24 -6.19 -4.37
C ALA A 195 -12.39 -5.05 -3.78
N GLN A 196 -11.94 -5.21 -2.53
CA GLN A 196 -10.94 -4.33 -1.90
C GLN A 196 -9.84 -5.15 -1.19
N ARG A 197 -9.30 -4.59 -0.10
CA ARG A 197 -8.19 -5.13 0.67
C ARG A 197 -8.43 -6.54 1.18
N THR A 198 -9.63 -6.85 1.65
CA THR A 198 -9.93 -8.19 2.18
C THR A 198 -9.76 -9.23 1.09
N THR A 199 -10.28 -9.00 -0.12
CA THR A 199 -10.06 -9.89 -1.28
C THR A 199 -8.59 -9.99 -1.66
N ASP A 200 -7.89 -8.87 -1.78
CA ASP A 200 -6.45 -8.84 -2.11
C ASP A 200 -5.63 -9.68 -1.11
N MET A 201 -5.80 -9.47 0.18
CA MET A 201 -5.03 -10.18 1.19
C MET A 201 -5.45 -11.63 1.40
N ALA A 202 -6.75 -11.92 1.40
CA ALA A 202 -7.23 -13.29 1.59
C ALA A 202 -6.77 -14.21 0.45
N THR A 203 -6.77 -13.73 -0.80
CA THR A 203 -6.30 -14.52 -1.93
C THR A 203 -4.79 -14.78 -1.87
N ARG A 204 -3.99 -13.81 -1.44
CA ARG A 204 -2.54 -13.97 -1.26
C ARG A 204 -2.21 -14.95 -0.13
N LEU A 205 -2.84 -14.79 1.03
CA LEU A 205 -2.65 -15.72 2.15
C LEU A 205 -3.11 -17.14 1.81
N CYS A 206 -4.19 -17.28 1.03
CA CYS A 206 -4.63 -18.58 0.53
C CYS A 206 -3.62 -19.21 -0.43
N ARG A 207 -3.04 -18.42 -1.34
CA ARG A 207 -2.01 -18.88 -2.28
C ARG A 207 -0.73 -19.32 -1.58
N GLU A 208 -0.38 -18.66 -0.47
CA GLU A 208 0.75 -19.02 0.39
C GLU A 208 0.45 -20.20 1.33
N GLY A 209 -0.79 -20.72 1.34
CA GLY A 209 -1.20 -21.81 2.22
C GLY A 209 -1.38 -21.41 3.69
N ALA A 210 -1.35 -20.11 4.00
CA ALA A 210 -1.55 -19.59 5.35
C ALA A 210 -3.01 -19.68 5.81
N ILE A 211 -3.96 -19.66 4.87
CA ILE A 211 -5.38 -19.93 5.12
C ILE A 211 -5.94 -20.84 4.03
N SER A 212 -7.01 -21.57 4.36
CA SER A 212 -7.77 -22.37 3.39
C SER A 212 -8.58 -21.48 2.44
N ARG A 213 -9.00 -22.06 1.31
CA ARG A 213 -9.91 -21.40 0.35
C ARG A 213 -11.24 -21.05 1.04
N GLU A 214 -11.75 -21.94 1.88
CA GLU A 214 -13.01 -21.77 2.62
C GLU A 214 -12.93 -20.58 3.57
N GLN A 215 -11.81 -20.45 4.31
CA GLN A 215 -11.55 -19.28 5.16
C GLN A 215 -11.45 -18.00 4.32
N ALA A 216 -10.73 -18.03 3.20
CA ALA A 216 -10.60 -16.86 2.32
C ALA A 216 -11.98 -16.40 1.80
N LEU A 217 -12.83 -17.33 1.33
CA LEU A 217 -14.18 -17.02 0.87
C LEU A 217 -15.06 -16.45 1.98
N LEU A 218 -14.94 -16.97 3.20
CA LEU A 218 -15.66 -16.44 4.37
C LEU A 218 -15.26 -14.98 4.61
N TYR A 219 -13.96 -14.71 4.76
CA TYR A 219 -13.48 -13.34 4.98
C TYR A 219 -13.91 -12.40 3.88
N ILE A 220 -13.76 -12.81 2.62
CA ILE A 220 -14.16 -12.01 1.46
C ILE A 220 -15.63 -11.65 1.53
N ASN A 221 -16.52 -12.61 1.76
CA ASN A 221 -17.96 -12.34 1.77
C ASN A 221 -18.40 -11.50 2.98
N GLU A 222 -17.74 -11.64 4.13
CA GLU A 222 -18.14 -10.98 5.38
C GLU A 222 -17.47 -9.62 5.62
N ALA A 223 -16.24 -9.39 5.16
CA ALA A 223 -15.47 -8.18 5.52
C ALA A 223 -15.18 -7.24 4.35
N ASP A 224 -15.17 -7.73 3.11
CA ASP A 224 -14.70 -6.95 1.95
C ASP A 224 -15.60 -5.77 1.58
N HIS A 225 -16.81 -5.67 2.12
CA HIS A 225 -17.67 -4.50 1.90
C HIS A 225 -17.46 -3.37 2.93
N ILE A 226 -16.73 -3.65 4.02
CA ILE A 226 -16.62 -2.77 5.17
C ILE A 226 -15.66 -1.61 4.84
N LEU A 227 -16.17 -0.39 4.93
CA LEU A 227 -15.36 0.83 4.96
C LEU A 227 -14.92 1.08 6.40
N ASP A 228 -13.62 1.13 6.65
CA ASP A 228 -13.10 1.48 7.98
C ASP A 228 -13.53 2.91 8.35
N PRO A 229 -14.24 3.11 9.47
CA PRO A 229 -14.78 4.41 9.84
C PRO A 229 -13.69 5.42 10.20
N LEU A 230 -12.57 4.97 10.80
CA LEU A 230 -11.46 5.84 11.15
C LEU A 230 -10.71 6.30 9.88
N ALA A 231 -10.54 5.41 8.91
CA ALA A 231 -9.98 5.75 7.61
C ALA A 231 -10.87 6.72 6.84
N LYS A 232 -12.20 6.52 6.84
CA LYS A 232 -13.16 7.48 6.25
C LYS A 232 -13.04 8.84 6.91
N TYR A 233 -13.03 8.88 8.24
CA TYR A 233 -12.90 10.13 8.99
C TYR A 233 -11.60 10.86 8.63
N ASP A 234 -10.46 10.16 8.71
CA ASP A 234 -9.13 10.71 8.43
C ASP A 234 -9.06 11.30 7.01
N ILE A 235 -9.47 10.55 5.98
CA ILE A 235 -9.37 11.04 4.60
C ILE A 235 -10.29 12.24 4.35
N CYS A 236 -11.46 12.29 5.00
CA CYS A 236 -12.36 13.45 4.90
C CYS A 236 -11.72 14.70 5.49
N GLN A 237 -11.04 14.57 6.64
CA GLN A 237 -10.27 15.68 7.24
C GLN A 237 -9.11 16.11 6.33
N VAL A 238 -8.38 15.16 5.76
CA VAL A 238 -7.23 15.43 4.86
C VAL A 238 -7.67 16.21 3.63
N MET A 239 -8.79 15.81 3.00
CA MET A 239 -9.34 16.47 1.80
C MET A 239 -10.14 17.74 2.12
N GLY A 240 -10.47 17.99 3.39
CA GLY A 240 -11.31 19.12 3.81
C GLY A 240 -12.75 19.01 3.29
N ILE A 241 -13.35 17.81 3.37
CA ILE A 241 -14.74 17.54 2.96
C ILE A 241 -15.55 16.95 4.11
N SER A 242 -16.88 17.08 4.07
CA SER A 242 -17.76 16.37 5.00
C SER A 242 -17.91 14.90 4.60
N GLU A 243 -18.21 14.03 5.56
CA GLU A 243 -18.57 12.64 5.27
C GLU A 243 -19.80 12.53 4.35
N SER A 244 -20.76 13.46 4.47
CA SER A 244 -21.91 13.50 3.58
C SER A 244 -21.55 13.86 2.14
N HIS A 245 -20.50 14.65 1.92
CA HIS A 245 -19.96 14.91 0.59
C HIS A 245 -19.23 13.68 0.06
N PHE A 246 -18.45 13.03 0.91
CA PHE A 246 -17.80 11.75 0.59
C PHE A 246 -18.82 10.72 0.08
N ASP A 247 -19.90 10.51 0.83
CA ASP A 247 -20.94 9.52 0.50
C ASP A 247 -21.64 9.86 -0.83
N LYS A 248 -21.89 11.15 -1.12
CA LYS A 248 -22.46 11.58 -2.41
C LYS A 248 -21.54 11.29 -3.60
N ILE A 249 -20.23 11.48 -3.43
CA ILE A 249 -19.25 11.17 -4.48
C ILE A 249 -19.19 9.65 -4.70
N VAL A 250 -19.16 8.87 -3.62
CA VAL A 250 -19.22 7.40 -3.70
C VAL A 250 -20.45 6.95 -4.48
N ASP A 251 -21.63 7.48 -4.13
CA ASP A 251 -22.90 7.11 -4.78
C ASP A 251 -22.90 7.38 -6.28
N LYS A 252 -22.27 8.48 -6.71
CA LYS A 252 -22.12 8.85 -8.12
C LYS A 252 -21.23 7.87 -8.90
N HIS A 253 -20.20 7.32 -8.26
CA HIS A 253 -19.21 6.44 -8.89
C HIS A 253 -19.51 4.95 -8.72
N ALA A 254 -20.50 4.59 -7.91
CA ALA A 254 -20.85 3.21 -7.64
C ALA A 254 -21.32 2.47 -8.89
N ASN A 255 -20.73 1.29 -9.11
CA ASN A 255 -21.14 0.42 -10.20
C ASN A 255 -22.32 -0.45 -9.75
N THR A 256 -23.54 0.02 -10.02
CA THR A 256 -24.78 -0.64 -9.60
C THR A 256 -25.07 -1.98 -10.28
N ASN A 257 -24.24 -2.38 -11.27
CA ASN A 257 -24.28 -3.74 -11.82
C ASN A 257 -23.51 -4.75 -10.93
N ILE A 258 -22.68 -4.28 -10.00
CA ILE A 258 -21.83 -5.11 -9.14
C ILE A 258 -22.22 -4.97 -7.67
N VAL A 259 -22.56 -3.75 -7.24
CA VAL A 259 -22.91 -3.44 -5.85
C VAL A 259 -24.30 -2.81 -5.73
N GLN A 260 -24.94 -3.01 -4.59
CA GLN A 260 -26.22 -2.39 -4.22
C GLN A 260 -26.18 -1.93 -2.76
N LYS A 261 -26.96 -0.91 -2.40
CA LYS A 261 -27.12 -0.52 -0.99
C LYS A 261 -28.09 -1.48 -0.28
N ASP A 262 -27.72 -1.91 0.92
CA ASP A 262 -28.64 -2.61 1.83
C ASP A 262 -29.59 -1.62 2.53
N ALA A 263 -30.48 -2.13 3.38
CA ALA A 263 -31.46 -1.32 4.11
C ALA A 263 -30.83 -0.27 5.05
N ASN A 264 -29.56 -0.43 5.40
CA ASN A 264 -28.80 0.52 6.22
C ASN A 264 -27.98 1.51 5.38
N GLY A 265 -28.11 1.45 4.04
CA GLY A 265 -27.38 2.31 3.12
C GLY A 265 -25.95 1.87 2.86
N VAL A 266 -25.54 0.67 3.31
CA VAL A 266 -24.18 0.14 3.12
C VAL A 266 -24.08 -0.54 1.76
N TRP A 267 -23.03 -0.23 1.00
CA TRP A 267 -22.75 -0.89 -0.27
C TRP A 267 -22.38 -2.37 -0.05
N ARG A 268 -23.07 -3.28 -0.74
CA ARG A 268 -22.86 -4.73 -0.72
C ARG A 268 -22.69 -5.25 -2.14
N ARG A 269 -21.90 -6.31 -2.34
CA ARG A 269 -21.91 -7.05 -3.61
C ARG A 269 -23.29 -7.65 -3.85
N ILE A 270 -23.75 -7.61 -5.09
CA ILE A 270 -25.00 -8.27 -5.52
C ILE A 270 -24.84 -9.79 -5.49
N LYS A 271 -23.67 -10.30 -5.88
CA LYS A 271 -23.35 -11.73 -5.90
C LYS A 271 -22.27 -12.07 -4.87
N LYS A 272 -22.44 -13.21 -4.19
CA LYS A 272 -21.39 -13.78 -3.35
C LYS A 272 -20.24 -14.31 -4.20
N VAL A 273 -19.04 -14.26 -3.64
CA VAL A 273 -17.86 -14.91 -4.22
C VAL A 273 -17.90 -16.39 -3.88
N VAL A 274 -17.65 -17.25 -4.87
CA VAL A 274 -17.67 -18.72 -4.81
C VAL A 274 -16.33 -19.32 -5.24
#